data_AF-A0A495KJ02-F1
#
_entry.id   AF-A0A495KJ02-F1
#
_cell.length_a   1.000
_cell.length_b   1.000
_cell.length_c   1.000
_cell.angle_alpha   90.00
_cell.angle_beta   90.00
_cell.angle_gamma   90.00
#
_symmetry.space_group_name_H-M   'P 1'
#
loop_
_entity.id
_entity.type
_entity.pdbx_description
1 polymer ?
#
loop_
_entity_poly.entity_id
_entity_poly.type
_entity_poly.pdbx_seq_one_letter_code
_entity_poly.pdbx_strand_id
1 'polypeptide(L)'
;MRKLFLILACFFGALGIAFTILPMDTLAFLPIGLAIIFGLLTLKKSEESEKKFPKIILIIAALCSVVVLGKTLLIEDEVAIDTQFEQQKIETKQEAKKELEELEGLE
;
A
#
# COMPACT_ATOMS: atom_id res chain seq x y z
N MET A 1 31.87 -6.19 3.52
CA MET A 1 30.46 -6.51 3.18
C MET A 1 29.44 -5.95 4.18
N ARG A 2 29.60 -6.12 5.50
CA ARG A 2 28.63 -5.65 6.51
C ARG A 2 28.27 -4.16 6.41
N LYS A 3 29.28 -3.29 6.28
CA LYS A 3 29.08 -1.82 6.19
C LYS A 3 28.22 -1.43 4.98
N LEU A 4 28.37 -2.11 3.83
CA LEU A 4 27.57 -1.86 2.64
C LEU A 4 26.09 -2.17 2.87
N PHE A 5 25.78 -3.33 3.46
CA PHE A 5 24.41 -3.70 3.78
C PHE A 5 23.78 -2.78 4.83
N LEU A 6 24.58 -2.30 5.78
CA LEU A 6 24.10 -1.36 6.79
C LEU A 6 23.78 0.01 6.18
N ILE A 7 24.61 0.52 5.28
CA ILE A 7 24.35 1.76 4.54
C ILE A 7 23.09 1.60 3.68
N LEU A 8 22.95 0.48 2.96
CA LEU A 8 21.75 0.19 2.17
C LEU A 8 20.49 0.09 3.05
N ALA A 9 20.55 -0.63 4.17
CA ALA A 9 19.44 -0.75 5.10
C ALA A 9 19.04 0.61 5.68
N CYS A 10 20.01 1.49 5.97
CA CYS A 10 19.75 2.84 6.43
C CYS A 10 19.09 3.70 5.34
N PHE A 11 19.63 3.64 4.12
CA PHE A 11 19.09 4.37 2.97
C PHE A 11 17.64 3.97 2.65
N PHE A 12 17.38 2.66 2.52
CA PHE A 12 16.04 2.15 2.30
C PHE A 12 15.12 2.34 3.50
N GLY A 13 15.64 2.29 4.73
CA GLY A 13 14.89 2.58 5.95
C GLY A 13 14.39 4.02 5.98
N ALA A 14 15.27 4.98 5.65
CA ALA A 14 14.88 6.39 5.51
C ALA A 14 13.85 6.59 4.39
N LEU A 15 14.04 5.92 3.25
CA LEU A 15 13.08 5.94 2.14
C LEU A 15 11.72 5.37 2.55
N GLY A 16 11.72 4.28 3.32
CA GLY A 16 10.50 3.64 3.85
C GLY A 16 9.75 4.54 4.83
N ILE A 17 10.46 5.25 5.71
CA ILE A 17 9.87 6.25 6.59
C ILE A 17 9.25 7.38 5.76
N ALA A 18 9.97 7.91 4.77
CA ALA A 18 9.45 8.93 3.87
C ALA A 18 8.18 8.44 3.15
N PHE A 19 8.19 7.23 2.60
CA PHE A 19 7.03 6.64 1.91
C PHE A 19 5.88 6.27 2.86
N THR A 20 6.12 6.16 4.17
CA THR A 20 5.06 5.97 5.18
C THR A 20 4.40 7.31 5.55
N ILE A 21 5.18 8.40 5.54
CA ILE A 21 4.68 9.77 5.77
C ILE A 21 3.92 10.26 4.55
N LEU A 22 4.46 10.01 3.35
CA LEU A 22 3.72 10.19 2.11
C LEU A 22 2.61 9.12 2.03
N PRO A 23 1.43 9.41 1.49
CA PRO A 23 0.37 8.41 1.27
C PRO A 23 0.71 7.54 0.05
N MET A 24 1.88 6.90 0.09
CA MET A 24 2.38 5.98 -0.94
C MET A 24 2.04 4.53 -0.56
N ASP A 25 0.86 4.32 0.02
CA ASP A 25 0.41 3.14 0.77
C ASP A 25 1.14 1.84 0.44
N THR A 26 0.74 1.17 -0.65
CA THR A 26 1.31 -0.11 -1.07
C THR A 26 2.74 0.02 -1.60
N LEU A 27 3.12 1.18 -2.12
CA LEU A 27 4.47 1.45 -2.62
C LEU A 27 5.49 1.52 -1.47
N ALA A 28 5.07 1.91 -0.26
CA ALA A 28 5.91 1.99 0.94
C ALA A 28 6.45 0.62 1.37
N PHE A 29 5.75 -0.47 1.05
CA PHE A 29 6.24 -1.83 1.33
C PHE A 29 7.53 -2.16 0.57
N LEU A 30 7.76 -1.57 -0.60
CA LEU A 30 8.96 -1.87 -1.40
C LEU A 30 10.25 -1.45 -0.68
N PRO A 31 10.45 -0.17 -0.29
CA PRO A 31 11.63 0.22 0.48
C PRO A 31 11.67 -0.40 1.88
N ILE A 32 10.51 -0.60 2.54
CA ILE A 32 10.46 -1.25 3.87
C ILE A 32 10.94 -2.71 3.77
N GLY A 33 10.45 -3.46 2.80
CA GLY A 33 10.85 -4.86 2.57
C GLY A 33 12.34 -4.98 2.24
N LEU A 34 12.87 -4.09 1.39
CA LEU A 34 14.30 -4.04 1.10
C LEU A 34 15.13 -3.71 2.35
N ALA A 35 14.69 -2.76 3.17
CA ALA A 35 15.35 -2.42 4.42
C ALA A 35 15.40 -3.63 5.39
N ILE A 36 14.31 -4.41 5.46
CA ILE A 36 14.24 -5.62 6.29
C ILE A 36 15.22 -6.68 5.76
N ILE A 37 15.23 -6.94 4.45
CA ILE A 37 16.14 -7.93 3.84
C ILE A 37 17.60 -7.54 4.10
N PHE A 38 17.98 -6.29 3.85
CA PHE A 38 19.35 -5.82 4.10
C PHE A 38 19.69 -5.77 5.59
N GLY A 39 18.73 -5.43 6.45
CA GLY A 39 18.88 -5.48 7.91
C GLY A 39 19.15 -6.90 8.42
N LEU A 40 18.40 -7.89 7.92
CA LEU A 40 18.61 -9.31 8.26
C LEU A 40 19.94 -9.84 7.73
N LEU A 41 20.32 -9.50 6.50
CA LEU A 41 21.64 -9.84 5.95
C LEU A 41 22.77 -9.24 6.79
N THR A 42 22.61 -7.99 7.23
CA THR A 42 23.57 -7.32 8.11
C THR A 42 23.66 -8.03 9.45
N LEU A 43 22.53 -8.40 10.04
CA LEU A 43 22.47 -9.12 11.32
C LEU A 43 23.19 -10.48 11.24
N LYS A 44 22.97 -11.23 10.15
CA LYS A 44 23.60 -12.54 9.92
C LYS A 44 25.13 -12.43 9.73
N LYS A 45 25.62 -11.30 9.23
CA LYS A 45 27.05 -11.03 9.02
C LYS A 45 27.72 -10.32 10.20
N SER A 46 26.97 -9.85 11.20
CA SER A 46 27.50 -9.15 12.38
C SER A 46 27.89 -10.12 13.51
N GLU A 47 29.00 -9.82 14.19
CA GLU A 47 29.40 -10.44 15.46
C GLU A 47 28.46 -10.01 16.61
N GLU A 48 28.39 -10.79 17.70
CA GLU A 48 27.39 -10.59 18.77
C GLU A 48 27.40 -9.19 19.41
N SER A 49 28.57 -8.55 19.50
CA SER A 49 28.72 -7.18 19.98
C SER A 49 28.03 -6.14 19.08
N GLU A 50 27.97 -6.39 17.77
CA GLU A 50 27.58 -5.43 16.73
C GLU A 50 26.18 -5.70 16.17
N LYS A 51 25.46 -6.69 16.73
CA LYS A 51 24.09 -7.05 16.34
C LYS A 51 23.02 -6.10 16.90
N LYS A 52 23.37 -5.21 17.84
CA LYS A 52 22.43 -4.25 18.46
C LYS A 52 21.87 -3.26 17.44
N PHE A 53 22.72 -2.70 16.59
CA PHE A 53 22.33 -1.68 15.61
C PHE A 53 21.39 -2.22 14.51
N PRO A 54 21.70 -3.35 13.85
CA PRO A 54 20.80 -3.96 12.87
C PRO A 54 19.45 -4.38 13.47
N LYS A 55 19.42 -4.84 14.73
CA LYS A 55 18.17 -5.17 15.42
C LYS A 55 17.25 -3.96 15.56
N ILE A 56 17.78 -2.79 15.93
CA ILE A 56 16.98 -1.56 16.08
C ILE A 56 16.37 -1.16 14.73
N ILE A 57 17.16 -1.20 13.65
CA ILE A 57 16.68 -0.90 12.30
C ILE A 57 15.54 -1.86 11.90
N LEU A 58 15.66 -3.15 12.20
CA LEU A 58 14.60 -4.13 11.91
C LEU A 58 13.34 -3.89 12.74
N ILE A 59 13.47 -3.51 14.01
CA ILE A 59 12.31 -3.17 14.86
C ILE A 59 11.58 -1.94 14.31
N ILE A 60 12.32 -0.91 13.92
CA ILE A 60 11.75 0.31 13.31
C ILE A 60 11.04 -0.04 11.99
N ALA A 61 11.68 -0.83 11.13
CA ALA A 61 11.08 -1.25 9.86
C ALA A 61 9.82 -2.11 10.08
N ALA A 62 9.81 -2.98 11.10
CA ALA A 62 8.63 -3.76 11.47
C ALA A 62 7.50 -2.86 11.98
N LEU A 63 7.80 -1.86 12.81
CA LEU A 63 6.82 -0.85 13.26
C LEU A 63 6.23 -0.08 12.07
N CYS A 64 7.07 0.40 11.14
CA CYS A 64 6.59 1.05 9.92
C CYS A 64 5.68 0.12 9.10
N SER A 65 6.06 -1.15 8.94
CA SER A 65 5.23 -2.14 8.23
C SER A 65 3.85 -2.30 8.87
N VAL A 66 3.78 -2.39 10.21
CA VAL A 66 2.50 -2.47 10.93
C VAL A 66 1.65 -1.22 10.73
N VAL A 67 2.26 -0.03 10.73
CA VAL A 67 1.54 1.24 10.48
C VAL A 67 0.98 1.28 9.07
N VAL A 68 1.79 0.91 8.06
CA VAL A 68 1.35 0.88 6.66
C VAL A 68 0.26 -0.17 6.47
N LEU A 69 0.45 -1.41 6.95
CA LEU A 69 -0.58 -2.46 6.93
C LEU A 69 -1.87 -2.02 7.62
N GLY A 70 -1.75 -1.33 8.76
CA GLY A 70 -2.89 -0.77 9.47
C GLY A 70 -3.66 0.19 8.57
N LYS A 71 -2.97 1.15 7.92
CA LYS A 71 -3.62 2.04 6.96
C LYS A 71 -4.26 1.28 5.79
N THR A 72 -3.58 0.30 5.20
CA THR A 72 -4.08 -0.43 4.02
C THR A 72 -5.26 -1.36 4.34
N LEU A 73 -5.35 -1.87 5.57
CA LEU A 73 -6.42 -2.80 5.98
C LEU A 73 -7.59 -2.11 6.69
N LEU A 74 -7.34 -1.01 7.40
CA LEU A 74 -8.40 -0.24 8.10
C LEU A 74 -9.06 0.81 7.21
N ILE A 75 -8.34 1.33 6.21
CA ILE A 75 -8.94 2.11 5.12
C ILE A 75 -9.35 1.07 4.09
N GLU A 76 -10.50 0.43 4.36
CA GLU A 76 -11.21 -0.32 3.33
C GLU A 76 -11.33 0.64 2.14
N ASP A 77 -10.89 0.20 0.97
CA ASP A 77 -11.20 0.85 -0.30
C ASP A 77 -12.73 0.85 -0.34
N GLU A 78 -13.33 1.89 0.24
CA GLU A 78 -14.74 2.16 0.10
C GLU A 78 -14.84 2.44 -1.39
N VAL A 79 -15.09 1.36 -2.13
CA VAL A 79 -15.72 1.41 -3.41
C VAL A 79 -16.99 2.14 -3.05
N ALA A 80 -16.95 3.46 -3.15
CA ALA A 80 -18.11 4.29 -3.20
C ALA A 80 -18.85 3.68 -4.39
N ILE A 81 -19.74 2.73 -4.09
CA ILE A 81 -20.66 2.20 -5.06
C ILE A 81 -21.35 3.47 -5.48
N ASP A 82 -20.96 3.97 -6.64
CA ASP A 82 -21.40 5.23 -7.16
C ASP A 82 -22.88 5.01 -7.43
N THR A 83 -23.70 5.21 -6.40
CA THR A 83 -25.13 4.92 -6.43
C THR A 83 -25.79 5.78 -7.50
N GLN A 84 -25.17 6.90 -7.88
CA GLN A 84 -25.55 7.70 -9.04
C GLN A 84 -25.34 6.93 -10.34
N PHE A 85 -24.23 6.21 -10.53
CA PHE A 85 -23.98 5.42 -11.75
C PHE A 85 -24.96 4.25 -11.89
N GLU A 86 -25.25 3.53 -10.80
CA GLU A 86 -26.23 2.43 -10.84
C GLU A 86 -27.67 2.95 -10.99
N GLN A 87 -28.03 4.08 -10.36
CA GLN A 87 -29.33 4.74 -10.59
C GLN A 87 -29.48 5.23 -12.03
N GLN A 88 -28.45 5.91 -12.56
CA GLN A 88 -28.44 6.40 -13.94
C GLN A 88 -28.56 5.25 -14.94
N LYS A 89 -27.91 4.10 -14.68
CA LYS A 89 -28.03 2.91 -15.52
C LYS A 89 -29.43 2.28 -15.48
N ILE A 90 -30.14 2.37 -14.35
CA ILE A 90 -31.54 1.92 -14.24
C ILE A 90 -32.47 2.91 -14.95
N GLU A 91 -32.29 4.21 -14.74
CA GLU A 91 -33.08 5.26 -15.40
C GLU A 91 -32.90 5.22 -16.92
N THR A 92 -31.67 5.18 -17.44
CA THR A 92 -31.41 5.06 -18.88
C THR A 92 -32.03 3.80 -19.48
N LYS A 93 -32.05 2.68 -18.74
CA LYS A 93 -32.72 1.45 -19.21
C LYS A 93 -34.24 1.57 -19.21
N GLN A 94 -34.82 2.28 -18.25
CA GLN A 94 -36.26 2.51 -18.21
C GLN A 94 -36.69 3.51 -19.28
N GLU A 95 -35.92 4.57 -19.48
CA GLU A 95 -36.14 5.58 -20.51
C GLU A 95 -36.01 4.98 -21.91
N ALA A 96 -34.95 4.22 -22.18
CA ALA A 96 -34.79 3.51 -23.45
C ALA A 96 -35.91 2.50 -23.71
N LYS A 97 -36.42 1.80 -22.68
CA LYS A 97 -37.59 0.93 -22.84
C LYS A 97 -38.84 1.72 -23.19
N LYS A 98 -39.05 2.85 -22.51
CA LYS A 98 -40.21 3.70 -22.72
C LYS A 98 -40.22 4.34 -24.11
N GLU A 99 -39.05 4.79 -24.58
CA GLU A 99 -38.89 5.29 -25.97
C GLU A 99 -39.18 4.20 -27.00
N LEU A 100 -38.75 2.95 -26.77
CA LEU A 100 -39.06 1.83 -27.65
C LEU A 100 -40.56 1.50 -27.67
N GLU A 101 -41.23 1.50 -26.52
CA GLU A 101 -42.68 1.29 -26.43
C GLU A 101 -43.47 2.43 -27.10
N GLU A 102 -43.00 3.68 -27.01
CA GLU A 102 -43.62 4.82 -27.70
C GLU A 102 -43.44 4.75 -29.23
N LEU A 103 -42.29 4.25 -29.70
CA LEU A 103 -42.03 4.04 -31.12
C LEU A 103 -42.86 2.87 -31.70
N GLU A 104 -43.06 1.79 -30.94
CA GLU A 104 -43.92 0.66 -31.34
C GLU A 104 -45.42 0.99 -31.27
N GLY A 105 -45.83 1.90 -30.38
CA GLY A 105 -47.23 2.35 -30.25
C GLY A 105 -47.66 3.42 -31.28
N LEU A 106 -46.75 3.88 -32.13
CA LEU A 106 -47.00 4.84 -33.23
C LEU A 106 -47.21 4.17 -34.60
N GLU A 107 -47.14 2.83 -34.69
CA GLU A 107 -47.63 2.01 -35.83
C GLU A 107 -49.10 1.59 -35.64
#